data_AF-A0A4Y6PU22-F1
#
_entry.id   AF-A0A4Y6PU22-F1
#
_cell.length_a   1.000
_cell.length_b   1.000
_cell.length_c   1.000
_cell.angle_alpha   90.00
_cell.angle_beta   90.00
_cell.angle_gamma   90.00
#
_symmetry.space_group_name_H-M   'P 1'
#
loop_
_entity.id
_entity.type
_entity.pdbx_description
1 polymer ?
#
loop_
_entity_poly.entity_id
_entity_poly.type
_entity_poly.pdbx_seq_one_letter_code
_entity_poly.pdbx_strand_id
1 'polypeptide(L)'
;MKRQQQSESDKLRSPHPGLQSVLPRLKSLNPERAESRPVFDNKAKAKLFIDIQEREQDKQLMLTPVWRIDHTDLEASEVKGWTVTKYPC
;
A
#
# COMPACT_ATOMS: atom_id res chain seq x y z
N MET A 1 11.03 -34.35 -14.15
CA MET A 1 9.67 -33.77 -14.19
C MET A 1 9.63 -32.49 -13.37
N LYS A 2 8.79 -31.54 -13.78
CA LYS A 2 8.81 -30.09 -13.46
C LYS A 2 8.73 -29.74 -11.96
N ARG A 3 9.43 -28.65 -11.60
CA ARG A 3 9.28 -27.85 -10.38
C ARG A 3 7.83 -27.38 -10.23
N GLN A 4 7.28 -27.45 -9.02
CA GLN A 4 6.24 -26.52 -8.58
C GLN A 4 6.58 -26.04 -7.17
N GLN A 5 7.17 -24.85 -7.13
CA GLN A 5 7.12 -23.98 -5.96
C GLN A 5 5.66 -23.52 -5.84
N GLN A 6 4.92 -24.02 -4.85
CA GLN A 6 3.71 -23.38 -4.37
C GLN A 6 4.03 -22.76 -3.02
N SER A 7 4.48 -21.50 -3.03
CA SER A 7 4.39 -20.65 -1.85
C SER A 7 2.93 -20.24 -1.69
N GLU A 8 2.08 -21.13 -1.19
CA GLU A 8 0.82 -20.70 -0.57
C GLU A 8 1.23 -19.97 0.70
N SER A 9 1.21 -18.64 0.63
CA SER A 9 1.32 -17.81 1.82
C SER A 9 0.17 -18.23 2.72
N ASP A 10 0.47 -18.90 3.83
CA ASP A 10 -0.49 -19.17 4.90
C ASP A 10 -1.17 -17.86 5.24
N LYS A 11 -2.39 -17.67 4.70
CA LYS A 11 -3.18 -16.48 4.97
C LYS A 11 -3.58 -16.58 6.43
N LEU A 12 -2.80 -15.94 7.30
CA LEU A 12 -3.12 -15.74 8.72
C LEU A 12 -4.59 -15.30 8.82
N ARG A 13 -5.46 -16.24 9.19
CA ARG A 13 -6.87 -15.96 9.42
C ARG A 13 -6.96 -15.32 10.79
N SER A 14 -7.61 -14.17 10.85
CA SER A 14 -7.90 -13.52 12.12
C SER A 14 -8.75 -14.47 12.98
N PRO A 15 -8.46 -14.59 14.29
CA PRO A 15 -9.26 -15.38 15.21
C PRO A 15 -10.68 -14.81 15.42
N HIS A 16 -10.97 -13.62 14.89
CA HIS A 16 -12.25 -12.94 15.02
C HIS A 16 -13.00 -12.92 13.68
N PRO A 17 -13.80 -13.95 13.36
CA PRO A 17 -14.52 -14.03 12.09
C PRO A 17 -15.51 -12.87 11.89
N GLY A 18 -16.08 -12.35 12.98
CA GLY A 18 -16.94 -11.16 12.95
C GLY A 18 -16.22 -9.93 12.38
N LEU A 19 -14.99 -9.66 12.81
CA LEU A 19 -14.19 -8.54 12.29
C LEU A 19 -13.77 -8.77 10.82
N GLN A 20 -13.46 -10.01 10.43
CA GLN A 20 -13.15 -10.32 9.03
C GLN A 20 -14.33 -10.04 8.09
N SER A 21 -15.56 -10.32 8.55
CA SER A 21 -16.77 -10.09 7.75
C SER A 21 -17.03 -8.60 7.44
N VAL A 22 -16.43 -7.69 8.20
CA VAL A 22 -16.59 -6.24 8.05
C VAL A 22 -15.59 -5.66 7.05
N LEU A 23 -14.46 -6.33 6.78
CA LEU A 23 -13.41 -5.85 5.87
C LEU A 23 -13.92 -5.51 4.46
N PRO A 24 -14.80 -6.32 3.81
CA PRO A 24 -15.37 -5.96 2.51
C PRO A 24 -16.20 -4.67 2.57
N ARG A 25 -16.96 -4.47 3.65
CA ARG A 25 -17.77 -3.25 3.84
C ARG A 25 -16.87 -2.02 4.01
N LEU A 26 -15.78 -2.14 4.77
CA LEU A 26 -14.80 -1.06 4.92
C LEU A 26 -14.14 -0.70 3.59
N LYS A 27 -13.85 -1.68 2.73
CA LYS A 27 -13.33 -1.43 1.37
C LYS A 27 -14.32 -0.62 0.52
N SER A 28 -15.63 -0.90 0.65
CA SER A 28 -16.67 -0.18 -0.10
C SER A 28 -16.92 1.27 0.37
N LEU A 29 -16.50 1.64 1.58
CA LEU A 29 -16.64 3.02 2.08
C LEU A 29 -15.68 4.00 1.40
N ASN A 30 -14.67 3.51 0.68
CA ASN A 30 -13.69 4.36 0.03
C ASN A 30 -13.21 3.73 -1.30
N PRO A 31 -14.09 3.62 -2.30
CA PRO A 31 -13.79 2.95 -3.56
C PRO A 31 -12.64 3.64 -4.32
N GLU A 32 -12.53 4.97 -4.26
CA GLU A 32 -11.39 5.70 -4.84
C GLU A 32 -10.05 5.44 -4.12
N ARG A 33 -10.06 5.04 -2.83
CA ARG A 33 -8.83 4.57 -2.15
C ARG A 33 -8.51 3.10 -2.46
N ALA A 34 -9.50 2.34 -2.93
CA ALA A 34 -9.28 0.99 -3.44
C ALA A 34 -8.72 0.99 -4.88
N GLU A 35 -8.86 2.11 -5.60
CA GLU A 35 -8.18 2.34 -6.86
C GLU A 35 -6.68 2.54 -6.66
N SER A 36 -5.93 1.93 -7.57
CA SER A 36 -4.49 1.69 -7.56
C SER A 36 -3.66 2.96 -7.31
N ARG A 37 -3.42 3.28 -6.04
CA ARG A 37 -2.33 4.19 -5.69
C ARG A 37 -1.02 3.57 -6.18
N PRO A 38 -0.23 4.29 -7.00
CA PRO A 38 1.03 3.74 -7.46
C PRO A 38 1.95 3.55 -6.24
N VAL A 39 2.58 2.38 -6.18
CA VAL A 39 3.62 2.05 -5.21
C VAL A 39 4.92 1.90 -5.98
N PHE A 40 5.94 2.59 -5.50
CA PHE A 40 7.27 2.63 -6.09
C PHE A 40 8.27 2.01 -5.12
N ASP A 41 9.14 1.15 -5.62
CA ASP A 41 10.22 0.57 -4.79
C ASP A 41 11.26 1.62 -4.37
N ASN A 42 11.37 2.72 -5.12
CA ASN A 42 12.38 3.76 -4.91
C ASN A 42 11.73 5.15 -4.77
N LYS A 43 12.17 5.88 -3.74
CA LYS A 43 11.81 7.28 -3.47
C LYS A 43 12.00 8.19 -4.68
N ALA A 44 13.10 8.02 -5.43
CA ALA A 44 13.41 8.86 -6.58
C ALA A 44 12.38 8.72 -7.71
N LYS A 45 11.90 7.49 -7.97
CA LYS A 45 10.85 7.23 -8.96
C LYS A 45 9.52 7.87 -8.55
N ALA A 46 9.18 7.77 -7.26
CA ALA A 46 7.99 8.38 -6.72
C ALA A 46 8.03 9.92 -6.79
N LYS A 47 9.20 10.52 -6.55
CA LYS A 47 9.41 11.97 -6.71
C LYS A 47 9.25 12.41 -8.16
N LEU A 48 9.87 11.70 -9.10
CA LEU A 48 9.71 11.97 -10.54
C LEU A 48 8.24 11.94 -10.96
N PHE A 49 7.47 10.99 -10.43
CA PHE A 49 6.03 10.90 -10.69
C PHE A 49 5.28 12.14 -10.20
N ILE A 50 5.59 12.64 -9.00
CA ILE A 50 5.00 13.89 -8.47
C ILE A 50 5.37 15.07 -9.38
N ASP A 51 6.65 15.21 -9.73
CA ASP A 51 7.13 16.33 -10.55
C ASP A 51 6.44 16.38 -11.94
N ILE A 52 6.12 15.23 -12.53
CA ILE A 52 5.36 15.14 -13.79
C ILE A 52 3.89 15.49 -13.56
N GLN A 53 3.25 14.92 -12.54
CA GLN A 53 1.83 15.13 -12.27
C GLN A 53 1.50 16.56 -11.84
N GLU A 54 2.36 17.20 -11.06
CA GLU A 54 2.19 18.61 -10.65
C GLU A 54 2.23 19.55 -11.86
N ARG A 55 3.10 19.27 -12.85
CA ARG A 55 3.18 20.05 -14.09
C ARG A 55 1.96 19.87 -15.00
N GLU A 56 1.40 18.66 -15.05
CA GLU A 56 0.32 18.32 -15.98
C GLU A 56 -1.07 18.61 -15.42
N GLN A 57 -1.27 18.49 -14.11
CA GLN A 57 -2.61 18.41 -13.52
C GLN A 57 -2.84 19.40 -12.37
N ASP A 58 -1.85 20.23 -12.02
CA ASP A 58 -1.90 21.19 -10.88
C ASP A 58 -2.42 20.55 -9.58
N LYS A 59 -2.10 19.27 -9.40
CA LYS A 59 -2.48 18.49 -8.21
C LYS A 59 -1.33 18.51 -7.25
N GLN A 60 -1.53 19.10 -6.08
CA GLN A 60 -0.56 19.03 -5.00
C GLN A 60 -0.52 17.60 -4.45
N LEU A 61 0.59 16.92 -4.65
CA LEU A 61 0.79 15.53 -4.26
C LEU A 61 1.88 15.42 -3.19
N MET A 62 1.64 14.57 -2.19
CA MET A 62 2.55 14.29 -1.10
C MET A 62 3.09 12.87 -1.23
N LEU A 63 4.39 12.73 -0.96
CA LEU A 63 5.06 11.45 -0.88
C LEU A 63 4.85 10.80 0.49
N THR A 64 4.46 9.52 0.52
CA THR A 64 4.20 8.77 1.76
C THR A 64 4.94 7.43 1.74
N PRO A 65 5.70 7.07 2.78
CA PRO A 65 6.34 5.76 2.86
C PRO A 65 5.29 4.65 3.07
N VAL A 66 5.52 3.52 2.41
CA VAL A 66 4.78 2.27 2.63
C VAL A 66 5.63 1.39 3.54
N TRP A 67 5.14 1.18 4.76
CA TRP A 67 5.84 0.39 5.78
C TRP A 67 5.51 -1.09 5.64
N ARG A 68 6.53 -1.93 5.83
CA ARG A 68 6.39 -3.33 6.22
C ARG A 68 6.60 -3.37 7.72
N ILE A 69 5.50 -3.48 8.46
CA ILE A 69 5.52 -3.54 9.91
C ILE A 69 5.76 -4.99 10.32
N ASP A 70 6.78 -5.23 11.12
CA ASP A 70 6.94 -6.49 11.83
C ASP A 70 6.14 -6.39 13.15
N HIS A 71 5.19 -7.30 13.31
CA HIS A 71 4.28 -7.30 14.45
C HIS A 71 4.86 -7.99 15.71
N THR A 72 6.05 -8.56 15.61
CA THR A 72 6.79 -9.21 16.70
C THR A 72 7.87 -8.27 17.24
N ASP A 73 8.54 -7.55 16.35
CA ASP A 73 9.58 -6.57 16.68
C ASP A 73 9.38 -5.28 15.88
N LEU A 74 8.92 -4.24 16.56
CA LEU A 74 8.64 -2.95 15.91
C LEU A 74 9.90 -2.26 15.40
N GLU A 75 11.07 -2.49 16.01
CA GLU A 75 12.34 -1.88 15.57
C GLU A 75 12.84 -2.48 14.26
N ALA A 76 12.45 -3.73 13.96
CA ALA A 76 12.72 -4.40 12.68
C ALA A 76 11.81 -3.93 11.53
N SER A 77 10.85 -3.03 11.79
CA SER A 77 9.96 -2.50 10.76
C SER A 77 10.70 -1.60 9.78
N GLU A 78 10.44 -1.78 8.48
CA GLU A 78 11.16 -1.08 7.42
C GLU A 78 10.24 -0.46 6.37
N VAL A 79 10.76 0.54 5.65
CA VAL A 79 10.07 1.12 4.50
C VAL A 79 10.24 0.20 3.29
N LYS A 80 9.17 -0.45 2.86
CA LYS A 80 9.17 -1.34 1.68
C LYS A 80 9.05 -0.58 0.37
N GLY A 81 8.50 0.63 0.39
CA GLY A 81 8.30 1.43 -0.81
C GLY A 81 7.70 2.79 -0.52
N TRP A 82 7.26 3.45 -1.57
CA TRP A 82 6.74 4.82 -1.52
C TRP A 82 5.47 4.91 -2.34
N THR A 83 4.48 5.64 -1.83
CA THR A 83 3.25 5.93 -2.54
C THR A 83 3.00 7.42 -2.55
N VAL A 84 2.05 7.85 -3.36
CA VAL A 84 1.72 9.25 -3.57
C VAL A 84 0.27 9.47 -3.17
N THR A 85 0.03 10.52 -2.39
CA THR A 85 -1.28 10.87 -1.86
C THR A 85 -1.59 12.34 -2.15
N LYS A 86 -2.88 12.69 -2.25
CA LYS A 86 -3.30 14.09 -2.29
C LYS A 86 -3.09 14.70 -0.90
N TYR A 87 -2.69 15.96 -0.82
CA TYR A 87 -2.70 16.66 0.47
C TYR A 87 -4.11 16.64 1.07
N PRO A 88 -4.25 16.40 2.39
CA PRO A 88 -5.53 16.61 3.05
C PRO A 88 -5.89 18.08 2.91
N CYS A 89 -7.01 18.35 2.24
CA CYS A 89 -7.63 19.66 2.11
C CYS A 89 -8.23 20.14 3.42
#